data_AF-A0AA43BTS5-F1
#
_entry.id   AF-A0AA43BTS5-F1
#
_cell.length_a   1.000
_cell.length_b   1.000
_cell.length_c   1.000
_cell.angle_alpha   90.00
_cell.angle_beta   90.00
_cell.angle_gamma   90.00
#
_symmetry.space_group_name_H-M   'P 1'
#
loop_
_entity.id
_entity.type
_entity.pdbx_description
1 polymer ?
#
loop_
_entity_poly.entity_id
_entity_poly.type
_entity_poly.pdbx_seq_one_letter_code
_entity_poly.pdbx_strand_id
1 'polypeptide(L)'
;MAKKSQKLVVVSNRGPYRHEATRGKERWVRSAGGLVAALDPVLQKRGGVWVSAKQAKDFDTITVPQLEYELAYIALTRSEERGFYEGVSNAVLWPLLHSFPPTIRVGSAPWSNYVNANREFADITLSTSGPSDLIWVQDYHLMLVPGFVRAKRPKARVGWFCHIPWPSPDTFGILPWREEILEGLLGADLLGFHLPEYAEHFRQCVERFTQHRVSRSAIQYGSRTVKTIVAPIGAPVDDLHALAIDPDVEREVGRIRQTMGNRQLILSVDRLDYTKGIPERLAAFEGLLRRERTARRRYALIQIMVPSRTDVKAYADLKQEIDRMVGDINGRYSETGRIPLHYLYRNLSQRVLFAHYRAADVAWVTPLRDGMNLVAHEYPAARIDEEGVLVLSEFAGAAKHLKGAVLVNPYDVGAMTDAVHLALHMKRAEKHRRMRSLRAEVMRLDVHRWADKYIAALEAV
;
A
#
# COMPACT_ATOMS: atom_id res chain seq x y z
N MET A 1 18.57 -22.46 30.37
CA MET A 1 18.45 -21.05 29.94
C MET A 1 17.55 -21.01 28.72
N ALA A 2 16.38 -20.37 28.79
CA ALA A 2 15.52 -20.21 27.62
C ALA A 2 16.30 -19.43 26.55
N LYS A 3 16.38 -19.97 25.33
CA LYS A 3 17.02 -19.30 24.19
C LYS A 3 16.27 -17.97 24.00
N LYS A 4 16.86 -16.83 24.41
CA LYS A 4 16.27 -15.50 24.16
C LYS A 4 16.03 -15.44 22.66
N SER A 5 14.77 -15.33 22.25
CA SER A 5 14.42 -15.22 20.83
C SER A 5 15.12 -13.97 20.28
N GLN A 6 15.72 -14.07 19.10
CA GLN A 6 16.44 -12.95 18.48
C GLN A 6 15.46 -11.79 18.28
N LYS A 7 15.83 -10.58 18.72
CA LYS A 7 14.94 -9.42 18.57
C LYS A 7 14.77 -9.12 17.09
N LEU A 8 13.57 -8.70 16.71
CA LEU A 8 13.27 -8.15 15.40
C LEU A 8 13.32 -6.62 15.48
N VAL A 9 14.09 -6.00 14.59
CA VAL A 9 14.17 -4.55 14.45
C VAL A 9 13.56 -4.16 13.11
N VAL A 10 12.35 -3.63 13.18
CA VAL A 10 11.62 -3.14 12.00
C VAL A 10 12.01 -1.70 11.73
N VAL A 11 12.41 -1.40 10.49
CA VAL A 11 12.81 -0.05 10.10
C VAL A 11 11.91 0.42 8.96
N SER A 12 11.08 1.43 9.20
CA SER A 12 10.16 1.96 8.18
C SER A 12 10.01 3.47 8.30
N ASN A 13 9.72 4.14 7.19
CA ASN A 13 9.54 5.59 7.20
C ASN A 13 8.46 6.06 8.21
N ARG A 14 7.34 5.31 8.29
CA ARG A 14 6.24 5.59 9.23
C ARG A 14 6.20 4.57 10.37
N GLY A 15 5.92 5.03 11.58
CA GLY A 15 5.75 4.19 12.76
C GLY A 15 4.35 3.54 12.88
N PRO A 16 4.19 2.62 13.84
CA PRO A 16 2.98 1.81 14.01
C PRO A 16 1.82 2.56 14.67
N TYR A 17 2.09 3.71 15.30
CA TYR A 17 1.09 4.57 15.93
C TYR A 17 1.23 6.01 15.45
N ARG A 18 0.12 6.74 15.45
CA ARG A 18 0.07 8.18 15.19
C ARG A 18 -0.79 8.86 16.26
N HIS A 19 -0.48 10.12 16.50
CA HIS A 19 -1.28 10.99 17.36
C HIS A 19 -2.42 11.63 16.55
N GLU A 20 -3.61 11.65 17.12
CA GLU A 20 -4.78 12.36 16.60
C GLU A 20 -5.29 13.35 17.66
N ALA A 21 -5.25 14.64 17.35
CA ALA A 21 -5.92 15.69 18.12
C ALA A 21 -7.29 15.98 17.50
N THR A 22 -8.38 15.66 18.22
CA THR A 22 -9.75 15.94 17.76
C THR A 22 -10.51 16.70 18.84
N ARG A 23 -10.94 17.93 18.55
CA ARG A 23 -11.78 18.77 19.44
C ARG A 23 -11.22 18.89 20.88
N GLY A 24 -9.91 19.11 21.01
CA GLY A 24 -9.23 19.24 22.31
C GLY A 24 -9.01 17.93 23.07
N LYS A 25 -9.36 16.78 22.48
CA LYS A 25 -8.98 15.45 22.99
C LYS A 25 -7.87 14.88 22.12
N GLU A 26 -6.77 14.55 22.75
CA GLU A 26 -5.63 13.92 22.11
C GLU A 26 -5.65 12.42 22.39
N ARG A 27 -5.38 11.61 21.37
CA ARG A 27 -5.31 10.14 21.52
C ARG A 27 -4.28 9.54 20.58
N TRP A 28 -3.73 8.41 21.01
CA TRP A 28 -2.97 7.53 20.13
C TRP A 28 -3.90 6.61 19.36
N VAL A 29 -3.64 6.47 18.07
CA VAL A 29 -4.30 5.46 17.24
C VAL A 29 -3.26 4.67 16.48
N ARG A 30 -3.50 3.37 16.34
CA ARG A 30 -2.73 2.49 15.47
C ARG A 30 -2.80 3.04 14.04
N SER A 31 -1.64 3.21 13.41
CA SER A 31 -1.53 3.63 12.03
C SER A 31 -2.22 2.59 11.13
N ALA A 32 -3.10 3.05 10.24
CA ALA A 32 -3.71 2.17 9.25
C ALA A 32 -2.70 1.73 8.19
N GLY A 33 -2.77 0.48 7.75
CA GLY A 33 -1.99 -0.07 6.64
C GLY A 33 -1.50 -1.50 6.87
N GLY A 34 -1.33 -2.25 5.79
CA GLY A 34 -0.94 -3.68 5.85
C GLY A 34 0.36 -3.93 6.59
N LEU A 35 1.36 -3.05 6.49
CA LEU A 35 2.65 -3.20 7.19
C LEU A 35 2.47 -3.20 8.73
N VAL A 36 1.71 -2.24 9.26
CA VAL A 36 1.45 -2.13 10.70
C VAL A 36 0.54 -3.27 11.15
N ALA A 37 -0.46 -3.64 10.34
CA ALA A 37 -1.31 -4.80 10.60
C ALA A 37 -0.49 -6.09 10.78
N ALA A 38 0.55 -6.27 9.95
CA ALA A 38 1.44 -7.43 9.98
C ALA A 38 2.41 -7.43 11.15
N LEU A 39 3.15 -6.34 11.32
CA LEU A 39 4.38 -6.33 12.11
C LEU A 39 4.14 -5.95 13.56
N ASP A 40 3.08 -5.20 13.87
CA ASP A 40 2.75 -4.84 15.25
C ASP A 40 2.46 -6.10 16.09
N PRO A 41 1.59 -7.07 15.69
CA PRO A 41 1.37 -8.28 16.49
C PRO A 41 2.62 -9.17 16.59
N VAL A 42 3.47 -9.16 15.55
CA VAL A 42 4.75 -9.89 15.56
C VAL A 42 5.68 -9.31 16.62
N LEU A 43 5.81 -7.99 16.68
CA LEU A 43 6.65 -7.30 17.67
C LEU A 43 6.05 -7.37 19.08
N GLN A 44 4.72 -7.30 19.23
CA GLN A 44 4.06 -7.52 20.52
C GLN A 44 4.34 -8.92 21.08
N LYS A 45 4.47 -9.93 20.21
CA LYS A 45 4.75 -11.32 20.64
C LYS A 45 6.24 -11.60 20.85
N ARG A 46 7.11 -11.07 19.99
CA ARG A 46 8.56 -11.37 19.99
C ARG A 46 9.37 -10.39 20.84
N GLY A 47 8.82 -9.21 21.13
CA GLY A 47 9.58 -8.02 21.49
C GLY A 47 10.44 -7.53 20.32
N GLY A 48 11.16 -6.44 20.54
CA GLY A 48 12.03 -5.85 19.52
C GLY A 48 11.96 -4.33 19.51
N VAL A 49 12.29 -3.74 18.36
CA VAL A 49 12.29 -2.28 18.19
C VAL A 49 11.62 -1.93 16.86
N TRP A 50 10.81 -0.87 16.84
CA TRP A 50 10.34 -0.22 15.62
C TRP A 50 11.02 1.13 15.44
N VAL A 51 11.88 1.26 14.42
CA VAL A 51 12.58 2.50 14.05
C VAL A 51 11.77 3.26 12.98
N SER A 52 11.48 4.55 13.19
CA SER A 52 10.75 5.38 12.21
C SER A 52 11.14 6.87 12.16
N ALA A 53 10.81 7.60 11.08
CA ALA A 53 11.14 9.02 10.95
C ALA A 53 10.16 9.96 11.67
N LYS A 54 8.91 9.53 11.82
CA LYS A 54 7.92 10.35 12.49
C LYS A 54 7.98 10.16 13.99
N GLN A 55 8.55 11.15 14.66
CA GLN A 55 8.13 11.51 16.00
C GLN A 55 6.70 12.11 15.94
N ALA A 56 5.80 11.71 16.83
CA ALA A 56 4.76 12.65 17.24
C ALA A 56 5.48 13.76 18.02
N LYS A 57 5.14 15.02 17.81
CA LYS A 57 5.74 16.11 18.58
C LYS A 57 5.36 16.11 20.08
N ASP A 58 4.59 15.13 20.54
CA ASP A 58 3.96 15.08 21.87
C ASP A 58 4.21 13.74 22.58
N PHE A 59 5.47 13.32 22.73
CA PHE A 59 5.77 12.12 23.54
C PHE A 59 5.73 12.36 25.05
N ASP A 60 5.76 13.61 25.51
CA ASP A 60 5.87 13.92 26.94
C ASP A 60 4.53 13.95 27.68
N THR A 61 3.39 13.88 26.99
CA THR A 61 2.07 14.14 27.60
C THR A 61 1.05 13.01 27.46
N ILE A 62 1.26 11.99 26.61
CA ILE A 62 0.26 10.93 26.38
C ILE A 62 0.87 9.55 26.31
N THR A 63 0.38 8.67 27.19
CA THR A 63 0.72 7.25 27.26
C THR A 63 0.31 6.51 25.98
N VAL A 64 1.30 6.03 25.23
CA VAL A 64 1.12 4.98 24.20
C VAL A 64 0.54 3.73 24.89
N PRO A 65 -0.28 2.88 24.23
CA PRO A 65 -0.64 1.59 24.80
C PRO A 65 0.60 0.87 25.33
N GLN A 66 0.48 0.09 26.41
CA GLN A 66 1.61 -0.71 26.89
C GLN A 66 2.09 -1.62 25.76
N LEU A 67 3.32 -1.39 25.29
CA LEU A 67 3.93 -2.14 24.21
C LEU A 67 4.93 -3.15 24.78
N GLU A 68 4.92 -4.35 24.24
CA GLU A 68 5.95 -5.37 24.53
C GLU A 68 7.24 -5.15 23.71
N TYR A 69 7.33 -4.04 22.97
CA TYR A 69 8.46 -3.66 22.13
C TYR A 69 8.77 -2.16 22.23
N GLU A 70 9.97 -1.77 21.83
CA GLU A 70 10.47 -0.39 21.92
C GLU A 70 10.18 0.40 20.63
N LEU A 71 9.93 1.69 20.77
CA LEU A 71 9.85 2.62 19.64
C LEU A 71 11.11 3.48 19.60
N ALA A 72 11.73 3.58 18.43
CA ALA A 72 12.89 4.42 18.21
C ALA A 72 12.64 5.35 17.03
N TYR A 73 13.19 6.56 17.10
CA TYR A 73 12.89 7.60 16.14
C TYR A 73 14.16 8.28 15.64
N ILE A 74 14.17 8.61 14.34
CA ILE A 74 15.15 9.56 13.81
C ILE A 74 14.59 10.98 13.89
N ALA A 75 15.48 11.94 14.11
CA ALA A 75 15.13 13.36 14.07
C ALA A 75 15.49 13.92 12.69
N LEU A 76 14.49 14.34 11.92
CA LEU A 76 14.69 15.06 10.67
C LEU A 76 14.24 16.51 10.86
N THR A 77 15.06 17.46 10.44
CA THR A 77 14.61 18.84 10.29
C THR A 77 13.52 18.92 9.23
N ARG A 78 12.69 19.97 9.26
CA ARG A 78 11.64 20.19 8.23
C ARG A 78 12.22 20.25 6.81
N SER A 79 13.44 20.77 6.66
CA SER A 79 14.14 20.82 5.38
C SER A 79 14.54 19.42 4.91
N GLU A 80 15.08 18.59 5.80
CA GLU A 80 15.43 17.21 5.51
C GLU A 80 14.21 16.35 5.20
N GLU A 81 13.14 16.46 5.99
CA GLU A 81 11.88 15.75 5.73
C GLU A 81 11.34 16.10 4.34
N ARG A 82 11.29 17.40 4.00
CA ARG A 82 10.87 17.85 2.66
C ARG A 82 11.76 17.26 1.57
N GLY A 83 13.07 17.31 1.74
CA GLY A 83 14.00 16.81 0.71
C GLY A 83 13.94 15.29 0.54
N PHE A 84 14.00 14.55 1.64
CA PHE A 84 13.96 13.10 1.68
C PHE A 84 12.60 12.54 1.21
N TYR A 85 11.50 13.01 1.83
CA TYR A 85 10.19 12.40 1.67
C TYR A 85 9.43 12.99 0.48
N GLU A 86 9.25 14.31 0.43
CA GLU A 86 8.50 14.96 -0.65
C GLU A 86 9.32 15.01 -1.96
N GLY A 87 10.60 15.38 -1.85
CA GLY A 87 11.52 15.49 -2.98
C GLY A 87 11.89 14.14 -3.58
N VAL A 88 12.81 13.42 -2.96
CA VAL A 88 13.36 12.20 -3.58
C VAL A 88 12.38 11.04 -3.54
N SER A 89 11.83 10.71 -2.37
CA SER A 89 10.96 9.53 -2.23
C SER A 89 9.70 9.65 -3.09
N ASN A 90 8.96 10.77 -3.00
CA ASN A 90 7.63 10.88 -3.62
C ASN A 90 7.61 11.60 -4.98
N ALA A 91 8.59 12.45 -5.31
CA ALA A 91 8.66 13.12 -6.61
C ALA A 91 9.66 12.49 -7.60
N VAL A 92 10.51 11.55 -7.15
CA VAL A 92 11.43 10.80 -8.03
C VAL A 92 11.18 9.30 -7.96
N LEU A 93 11.36 8.68 -6.78
CA LEU A 93 11.33 7.22 -6.65
C LEU A 93 9.93 6.64 -6.85
N TRP A 94 8.90 7.23 -6.24
CA TRP A 94 7.51 6.79 -6.42
C TRP A 94 7.08 6.76 -7.89
N PRO A 95 7.16 7.86 -8.66
CA PRO A 95 6.76 7.82 -10.06
C PRO A 95 7.63 6.88 -10.91
N LEU A 96 8.94 6.85 -10.68
CA LEU A 96 9.85 5.97 -11.42
C LEU A 96 9.53 4.49 -11.19
N LEU A 97 9.38 4.07 -9.93
CA LEU A 97 9.13 2.68 -9.57
C LEU A 97 7.73 2.20 -9.99
N HIS A 98 6.78 3.12 -10.16
CA HIS A 98 5.46 2.83 -10.75
C HIS A 98 5.41 2.98 -12.28
N SER A 99 6.54 3.24 -12.94
CA SER A 99 6.62 3.45 -14.40
C SER A 99 5.81 4.64 -14.91
N PHE A 100 5.89 5.79 -14.23
CA PHE A 100 5.37 7.10 -14.66
C PHE A 100 6.48 8.13 -14.97
N PRO A 101 7.39 7.89 -15.96
CA PRO A 101 8.48 8.80 -16.31
C PRO A 101 8.11 10.29 -16.47
N PRO A 102 6.97 10.67 -17.10
CA PRO A 102 6.63 12.08 -17.31
C PRO A 102 6.45 12.89 -16.01
N THR A 103 6.27 12.20 -14.88
CA THR A 103 6.06 12.82 -13.57
C THR A 103 7.33 12.91 -12.72
N ILE A 104 8.45 12.36 -13.20
CA ILE A 104 9.73 12.35 -12.48
C ILE A 104 10.38 13.75 -12.56
N ARG A 105 10.81 14.28 -11.42
CA ARG A 105 11.54 15.56 -11.34
C ARG A 105 12.95 15.37 -10.79
N VAL A 106 13.90 15.03 -11.66
CA VAL A 106 15.29 14.71 -11.27
C VAL A 106 16.17 15.95 -11.06
N GLY A 107 16.05 16.99 -11.89
CA GLY A 107 17.06 18.05 -11.99
C GLY A 107 17.33 18.89 -10.73
N SER A 108 16.39 18.92 -9.78
CA SER A 108 16.53 19.62 -8.49
C SER A 108 16.30 18.71 -7.28
N ALA A 109 16.32 17.40 -7.49
CA ALA A 109 16.00 16.46 -6.43
C ALA A 109 17.12 16.43 -5.37
N PRO A 110 16.78 16.67 -4.08
CA PRO A 110 17.75 16.84 -3.01
C PRO A 110 18.28 15.49 -2.50
N TRP A 111 19.07 14.82 -3.32
CA TRP A 111 19.61 13.48 -3.05
C TRP A 111 20.38 13.38 -1.74
N SER A 112 21.15 14.41 -1.39
CA SER A 112 21.88 14.47 -0.11
C SER A 112 20.94 14.32 1.09
N ASN A 113 19.73 14.91 1.05
CA ASN A 113 18.74 14.72 2.11
C ASN A 113 18.25 13.26 2.19
N TYR A 114 18.12 12.57 1.05
CA TYR A 114 17.76 11.16 1.04
C TYR A 114 18.86 10.27 1.64
N VAL A 115 20.11 10.53 1.26
CA VAL A 115 21.30 9.87 1.81
C VAL A 115 21.42 10.12 3.31
N ASN A 116 21.30 11.37 3.76
CA ASN A 116 21.42 11.75 5.17
C ASN A 116 20.32 11.10 6.01
N ALA A 117 19.06 11.15 5.56
CA ALA A 117 17.96 10.47 6.25
C ALA A 117 18.19 8.96 6.37
N ASN A 118 18.62 8.30 5.30
CA ASN A 118 18.95 6.87 5.33
C ASN A 118 20.12 6.56 6.28
N ARG A 119 21.09 7.46 6.41
CA ARG A 119 22.20 7.32 7.37
C ARG A 119 21.71 7.41 8.81
N GLU A 120 20.86 8.39 9.12
CA GLU A 120 20.22 8.51 10.45
C GLU A 120 19.41 7.26 10.80
N PHE A 121 18.64 6.73 9.85
CA PHE A 121 17.93 5.47 10.02
C PHE A 121 18.87 4.30 10.36
N ALA A 122 19.98 4.17 9.64
CA ALA A 122 20.96 3.13 9.91
C ALA A 122 21.60 3.29 11.29
N ASP A 123 21.88 4.53 11.70
CA ASP A 123 22.56 4.84 12.96
C ASP A 123 21.67 4.53 14.17
N ILE A 124 20.41 4.94 14.13
CA ILE A 124 19.42 4.56 15.15
C ILE A 124 19.14 3.06 15.14
N THR A 125 19.09 2.43 13.96
CA THR A 125 18.93 0.97 13.87
C THR A 125 20.10 0.26 14.55
N LEU A 126 21.33 0.72 14.37
CA LEU A 126 22.52 0.10 14.97
C LEU A 126 22.61 0.35 16.48
N SER A 127 22.20 1.53 16.97
CA SER A 127 22.22 1.84 18.40
C SER A 127 21.16 1.06 19.20
N THR A 128 20.07 0.65 18.53
CA THR A 128 18.94 -0.08 19.15
C THR A 128 18.93 -1.58 18.87
N SER A 129 19.91 -2.09 18.12
CA SER A 129 20.02 -3.52 17.77
C SER A 129 21.35 -4.13 18.20
N GLY A 130 21.31 -5.38 18.66
CA GLY A 130 22.48 -6.19 18.96
C GLY A 130 23.05 -6.94 17.75
N PRO A 131 24.24 -7.56 17.86
CA PRO A 131 24.90 -8.26 16.76
C PRO A 131 24.11 -9.46 16.20
N SER A 132 23.26 -10.07 17.03
CA SER A 132 22.46 -11.24 16.68
C SER A 132 21.02 -10.91 16.28
N ASP A 133 20.63 -9.64 16.27
CA ASP A 133 19.24 -9.26 15.99
C ASP A 133 18.96 -9.27 14.47
N LEU A 134 17.68 -9.41 14.12
CA LEU A 134 17.22 -9.38 12.74
C LEU A 134 16.80 -7.95 12.40
N ILE A 135 17.43 -7.35 11.40
CA ILE A 135 17.06 -6.02 10.92
C ILE A 135 16.20 -6.19 9.68
N TRP A 136 14.96 -5.69 9.71
CA TRP A 136 14.04 -5.78 8.58
C TRP A 136 13.59 -4.38 8.13
N VAL A 137 14.26 -3.91 7.08
CA VAL A 137 14.04 -2.59 6.47
C VAL A 137 12.86 -2.65 5.49
N GLN A 138 12.04 -1.60 5.50
CA GLN A 138 10.81 -1.53 4.73
C GLN A 138 10.87 -0.41 3.70
N ASP A 139 10.64 -0.81 2.46
CA ASP A 139 10.18 0.02 1.35
C ASP A 139 11.22 0.99 0.73
N TYR A 140 10.79 1.60 -0.38
CA TYR A 140 11.61 2.46 -1.26
C TYR A 140 12.17 3.73 -0.60
N HIS A 141 11.67 4.10 0.58
CA HIS A 141 12.23 5.22 1.34
C HIS A 141 13.62 4.91 1.88
N LEU A 142 13.90 3.63 2.16
CA LEU A 142 15.04 3.21 2.98
C LEU A 142 16.01 2.29 2.22
N MET A 143 16.21 2.56 0.92
CA MET A 143 17.00 1.66 0.06
C MET A 143 18.50 1.68 0.35
N LEU A 144 19.01 2.70 1.05
CA LEU A 144 20.44 2.80 1.41
C LEU A 144 20.74 2.29 2.82
N VAL A 145 19.71 2.11 3.66
CA VAL A 145 19.88 1.62 5.03
C VAL A 145 20.62 0.29 5.08
N PRO A 146 20.34 -0.73 4.24
CA PRO A 146 21.04 -2.00 4.32
C PRO A 146 22.56 -1.85 4.10
N GLY A 147 22.98 -1.04 3.13
CA GLY A 147 24.38 -0.72 2.86
C GLY A 147 25.06 -0.02 4.04
N PHE A 148 24.42 0.99 4.63
CA PHE A 148 24.96 1.70 5.79
C PHE A 148 25.08 0.82 7.04
N VAL A 149 24.07 -0.02 7.31
CA VAL A 149 24.12 -1.01 8.39
C VAL A 149 25.27 -1.98 8.16
N ARG A 150 25.42 -2.52 6.94
CA ARG A 150 26.47 -3.49 6.60
C ARG A 150 27.87 -2.90 6.76
N ALA A 151 28.08 -1.66 6.38
CA ALA A 151 29.37 -0.98 6.47
C ALA A 151 29.86 -0.89 7.93
N LYS A 152 28.96 -0.64 8.88
CA LYS A 152 29.29 -0.54 10.31
C LYS A 152 29.23 -1.89 11.04
N ARG A 153 28.39 -2.82 10.57
CA ARG A 153 28.21 -4.16 11.15
C ARG A 153 28.23 -5.24 10.05
N PRO A 154 29.42 -5.68 9.61
CA PRO A 154 29.56 -6.61 8.47
C PRO A 154 28.84 -7.95 8.61
N LYS A 155 28.57 -8.39 9.85
CA LYS A 155 27.89 -9.65 10.18
C LYS A 155 26.40 -9.49 10.56
N ALA A 156 25.81 -8.30 10.39
CA ALA A 156 24.38 -8.09 10.65
C ALA A 156 23.52 -9.00 9.77
N ARG A 157 22.35 -9.42 10.24
CA ARG A 157 21.35 -10.07 9.37
C ARG A 157 20.32 -9.03 8.97
N VAL A 158 20.34 -8.67 7.68
CA VAL A 158 19.58 -7.53 7.17
C VAL A 158 18.67 -7.99 6.05
N GLY A 159 17.36 -7.84 6.23
CA GLY A 159 16.36 -7.95 5.19
C GLY A 159 15.90 -6.58 4.71
N TRP A 160 15.53 -6.48 3.43
CA TRP A 160 14.73 -5.38 2.92
C TRP A 160 13.54 -5.89 2.09
N PHE A 161 12.39 -5.23 2.18
CA PHE A 161 11.18 -5.61 1.43
C PHE A 161 10.57 -4.42 0.66
N CYS A 162 10.29 -4.60 -0.63
CA CYS A 162 9.65 -3.59 -1.49
C CYS A 162 8.13 -3.73 -1.49
N HIS A 163 7.39 -2.68 -1.07
CA HIS A 163 5.92 -2.69 -1.01
C HIS A 163 5.24 -2.12 -2.27
N ILE A 164 6.05 -1.61 -3.19
CA ILE A 164 5.61 -1.04 -4.47
C ILE A 164 6.16 -1.89 -5.63
N PRO A 165 5.74 -1.65 -6.88
CA PRO A 165 6.32 -2.35 -8.01
C PRO A 165 7.83 -2.08 -8.12
N TRP A 166 8.55 -3.02 -8.74
CA TRP A 166 9.90 -2.76 -9.24
C TRP A 166 9.88 -2.70 -10.78
N PRO A 167 10.37 -1.61 -11.39
CA PRO A 167 10.23 -1.37 -12.83
C PRO A 167 11.30 -2.13 -13.62
N SER A 168 11.12 -2.24 -14.93
CA SER A 168 12.13 -2.84 -15.82
C SER A 168 13.43 -2.02 -15.83
N PRO A 169 14.57 -2.61 -16.26
CA PRO A 169 15.84 -1.90 -16.34
C PRO A 169 15.80 -0.62 -17.18
N ASP A 170 15.01 -0.58 -18.26
CA ASP A 170 14.89 0.63 -19.10
C ASP A 170 14.30 1.81 -18.34
N THR A 171 13.26 1.56 -17.52
CA THR A 171 12.66 2.60 -16.68
C THR A 171 13.57 2.94 -15.50
N PHE A 172 14.19 1.93 -14.88
CA PHE A 172 15.09 2.16 -13.74
C PHE A 172 16.32 2.97 -14.13
N GLY A 173 16.81 2.81 -15.36
CA GLY A 173 17.96 3.53 -15.92
C GLY A 173 17.80 5.05 -16.00
N ILE A 174 16.56 5.58 -15.89
CA ILE A 174 16.29 7.02 -15.80
C ILE A 174 16.93 7.63 -14.53
N LEU A 175 17.09 6.83 -13.46
CA LEU A 175 17.58 7.32 -12.19
C LEU A 175 19.09 7.62 -12.25
N PRO A 176 19.53 8.85 -11.87
CA PRO A 176 20.96 9.15 -11.80
C PRO A 176 21.67 8.29 -10.76
N TRP A 177 21.04 8.11 -9.59
CA TRP A 177 21.60 7.39 -8.45
C TRP A 177 21.30 5.89 -8.45
N ARG A 178 21.09 5.32 -9.65
CA ARG A 178 20.71 3.91 -9.83
C ARG A 178 21.76 2.97 -9.22
N GLU A 179 23.04 3.29 -9.37
CA GLU A 179 24.13 2.46 -8.87
C GLU A 179 24.19 2.54 -7.34
N GLU A 180 24.12 3.75 -6.75
CA GLU A 180 24.11 3.89 -5.29
C GLU A 180 22.93 3.21 -4.62
N ILE A 181 21.74 3.23 -5.26
CA ILE A 181 20.56 2.54 -4.74
C ILE A 181 20.72 1.02 -4.79
N LEU A 182 21.21 0.48 -5.91
CA LEU A 182 21.43 -0.97 -6.04
C LEU A 182 22.50 -1.43 -5.04
N GLU A 183 23.61 -0.72 -4.92
CA GLU A 183 24.65 -0.98 -3.91
C GLU A 183 24.12 -0.90 -2.48
N GLY A 184 23.29 0.11 -2.19
CA GLY A 184 22.62 0.26 -0.90
C GLY A 184 21.76 -0.96 -0.54
N LEU A 185 20.97 -1.46 -1.49
CA LEU A 185 20.12 -2.64 -1.30
C LEU A 185 20.93 -3.93 -1.18
N LEU A 186 22.04 -4.05 -1.91
CA LEU A 186 22.93 -5.22 -1.85
C LEU A 186 23.65 -5.36 -0.49
N GLY A 187 23.57 -4.36 0.39
CA GLY A 187 23.93 -4.49 1.79
C GLY A 187 23.07 -5.49 2.59
N ALA A 188 21.88 -5.81 2.09
CA ALA A 188 20.99 -6.83 2.65
C ALA A 188 21.53 -8.25 2.41
N ASP A 189 21.00 -9.22 3.15
CA ASP A 189 21.15 -10.66 2.92
C ASP A 189 19.92 -11.23 2.19
N LEU A 190 18.74 -10.63 2.42
CA LEU A 190 17.48 -11.02 1.82
C LEU A 190 16.69 -9.82 1.29
N LEU A 191 16.30 -9.88 0.01
CA LEU A 191 15.53 -8.85 -0.69
C LEU A 191 14.16 -9.40 -1.08
N GLY A 192 13.09 -8.80 -0.57
CA GLY A 192 11.71 -9.26 -0.74
C GLY A 192 10.90 -8.42 -1.71
N PHE A 193 10.08 -9.10 -2.52
CA PHE A 193 9.17 -8.49 -3.48
C PHE A 193 7.81 -9.18 -3.48
N HIS A 194 6.77 -8.47 -3.92
CA HIS A 194 5.43 -9.03 -4.03
C HIS A 194 5.27 -10.07 -5.14
N LEU A 195 5.88 -9.83 -6.31
CA LEU A 195 5.72 -10.67 -7.50
C LEU A 195 7.08 -11.19 -8.01
N PRO A 196 7.09 -12.36 -8.69
CA PRO A 196 8.29 -12.87 -9.35
C PRO A 196 8.87 -11.91 -10.39
N GLU A 197 8.00 -11.21 -11.12
CA GLU A 197 8.38 -10.21 -12.12
C GLU A 197 9.19 -9.06 -11.51
N TYR A 198 8.79 -8.58 -10.32
CA TYR A 198 9.51 -7.49 -9.64
C TYR A 198 10.90 -7.94 -9.16
N ALA A 199 11.00 -9.17 -8.64
CA ALA A 199 12.29 -9.74 -8.23
C ALA A 199 13.22 -9.99 -9.43
N GLU A 200 12.66 -10.41 -10.58
CA GLU A 200 13.39 -10.57 -11.84
C GLU A 200 13.89 -9.22 -12.35
N HIS A 201 13.02 -8.20 -12.43
CA HIS A 201 13.43 -6.87 -12.86
C HIS A 201 14.52 -6.27 -11.96
N PHE A 202 14.44 -6.47 -10.65
CA PHE A 202 15.50 -6.05 -9.72
C PHE A 202 16.84 -6.72 -10.09
N ARG A 203 16.85 -8.04 -10.30
CA ARG A 203 18.04 -8.78 -10.71
C ARG A 203 18.61 -8.29 -12.03
N GLN A 204 17.76 -8.00 -13.02
CA GLN A 204 18.19 -7.43 -14.29
C GLN A 204 18.75 -6.01 -14.15
N CYS A 205 18.22 -5.20 -13.22
CA CYS A 205 18.79 -3.87 -12.92
C CYS A 205 20.19 -4.01 -12.33
N VAL A 206 20.39 -4.96 -11.40
CA VAL A 206 21.72 -5.26 -10.84
C VAL A 206 22.68 -5.71 -11.94
N GLU A 207 22.27 -6.66 -12.79
CA GLU A 207 23.10 -7.16 -13.89
C GLU A 207 23.47 -6.07 -14.90
N ARG A 208 22.55 -5.14 -15.19
CA ARG A 208 22.77 -4.07 -16.19
C ARG A 208 23.60 -2.90 -15.67
N PHE A 209 23.42 -2.52 -14.40
CA PHE A 209 23.97 -1.27 -13.87
C PHE A 209 25.08 -1.47 -12.85
N THR A 210 25.40 -2.71 -12.46
CA THR A 210 26.52 -3.02 -11.55
C THR A 210 27.46 -4.04 -12.18
N GLN A 211 28.56 -4.36 -11.50
CA GLN A 211 29.52 -5.38 -11.93
C GLN A 211 29.27 -6.75 -11.26
N HIS A 212 28.17 -6.89 -10.51
CA HIS A 212 27.90 -8.10 -9.73
C HIS A 212 27.35 -9.23 -10.59
N ARG A 213 27.78 -10.47 -10.28
CA ARG A 213 27.26 -11.65 -10.97
C ARG A 213 25.88 -12.01 -10.43
N VAL A 214 24.91 -12.12 -11.34
CA VAL A 214 23.53 -12.44 -11.02
C VAL A 214 23.20 -13.85 -11.47
N SER A 215 22.53 -14.60 -10.61
CA SER A 215 21.94 -15.91 -10.92
C SER A 215 20.42 -15.83 -10.81
N ARG A 216 19.73 -16.95 -11.06
CA ARG A 216 18.25 -17.00 -11.04
C ARG A 216 17.60 -16.59 -9.70
N SER A 217 18.27 -16.73 -8.57
CA SER A 217 17.69 -16.41 -7.26
C SER A 217 18.61 -15.63 -6.31
N ALA A 218 19.86 -15.43 -6.73
CA ALA A 218 20.92 -14.92 -5.88
C ALA A 218 21.86 -14.00 -6.66
N ILE A 219 22.42 -13.03 -5.95
CA ILE A 219 23.40 -12.07 -6.46
C ILE A 219 24.68 -12.25 -5.65
N GLN A 220 25.81 -12.44 -6.33
CA GLN A 220 27.11 -12.52 -5.68
C GLN A 220 27.61 -11.11 -5.37
N TYR A 221 27.83 -10.80 -4.09
CA TYR A 221 28.28 -9.50 -3.62
C TYR A 221 29.53 -9.65 -2.75
N GLY A 222 30.71 -9.48 -3.35
CA GLY A 222 31.98 -9.82 -2.72
C GLY A 222 32.02 -11.30 -2.32
N SER A 223 32.25 -11.59 -1.04
CA SER A 223 32.20 -12.96 -0.49
C SER A 223 30.80 -13.41 -0.06
N ARG A 224 29.78 -12.54 -0.15
CA ARG A 224 28.41 -12.83 0.28
C ARG A 224 27.50 -13.17 -0.90
N THR A 225 26.40 -13.83 -0.58
CA THR A 225 25.32 -14.09 -1.53
C THR A 225 24.06 -13.40 -1.02
N VAL A 226 23.54 -12.45 -1.80
CA VAL A 226 22.28 -11.77 -1.52
C VAL A 226 21.15 -12.54 -2.19
N LYS A 227 20.16 -12.99 -1.42
CA LYS A 227 19.02 -13.76 -1.94
C LYS A 227 17.83 -12.86 -2.23
N THR A 228 17.04 -13.24 -3.23
CA THR A 228 15.73 -12.63 -3.50
C THR A 228 14.60 -13.59 -3.11
N ILE A 229 13.52 -13.06 -2.53
CA ILE A 229 12.32 -13.83 -2.17
C ILE A 229 11.05 -13.15 -2.68
N VAL A 230 10.11 -13.97 -3.14
CA VAL A 230 8.75 -13.53 -3.48
C VAL A 230 7.80 -13.86 -2.33
N ALA A 231 7.24 -12.82 -1.73
CA ALA A 231 6.23 -12.93 -0.67
C ALA A 231 5.14 -11.87 -0.88
N PRO A 232 3.99 -12.21 -1.51
CA PRO A 232 2.89 -11.28 -1.65
C PRO A 232 2.32 -10.94 -0.27
N ILE A 233 2.17 -9.65 0.04
CA ILE A 233 1.52 -9.21 1.27
C ILE A 233 0.02 -9.40 1.14
N GLY A 234 -0.60 -9.80 2.25
CA GLY A 234 -2.01 -10.09 2.36
C GLY A 234 -2.79 -9.09 3.21
N ALA A 235 -4.06 -9.38 3.44
CA ALA A 235 -4.88 -8.62 4.37
C ALA A 235 -4.81 -9.22 5.78
N PRO A 236 -5.07 -8.43 6.85
CA PRO A 236 -5.19 -8.97 8.20
C PRO A 236 -6.51 -9.70 8.36
N VAL A 237 -6.51 -11.01 8.08
CA VAL A 237 -7.74 -11.79 7.93
C VAL A 237 -8.55 -11.83 9.23
N ASP A 238 -7.89 -12.00 10.38
CA ASP A 238 -8.55 -12.06 11.68
C ASP A 238 -9.19 -10.73 12.07
N ASP A 239 -8.49 -9.60 11.85
CA ASP A 239 -9.03 -8.26 12.10
C ASP A 239 -10.27 -7.99 11.23
N LEU A 240 -10.24 -8.42 9.96
CA LEU A 240 -11.35 -8.28 9.04
C LEU A 240 -12.52 -9.21 9.40
N HIS A 241 -12.25 -10.41 9.91
CA HIS A 241 -13.27 -11.32 10.42
C HIS A 241 -13.99 -10.72 11.64
N ALA A 242 -13.23 -10.14 12.58
CA ALA A 242 -13.80 -9.46 13.74
C ALA A 242 -14.74 -8.31 13.34
N LEU A 243 -14.36 -7.53 12.31
CA LEU A 243 -15.22 -6.48 11.76
C LEU A 243 -16.47 -7.03 11.05
N ALA A 244 -16.38 -8.21 10.45
CA ALA A 244 -17.51 -8.82 9.76
C ALA A 244 -18.68 -9.16 10.69
N ILE A 245 -18.38 -9.52 11.94
CA ILE A 245 -19.35 -9.88 12.96
C ILE A 245 -19.66 -8.74 13.95
N ASP A 246 -19.08 -7.56 13.75
CA ASP A 246 -19.27 -6.40 14.64
C ASP A 246 -20.69 -5.80 14.45
N PRO A 247 -21.53 -5.77 15.51
CA PRO A 247 -22.88 -5.20 15.41
C PRO A 247 -22.91 -3.72 15.03
N ASP A 248 -21.86 -2.95 15.33
CA ASP A 248 -21.76 -1.53 14.96
C ASP A 248 -21.57 -1.39 13.45
N VAL A 249 -20.81 -2.31 12.84
CA VAL A 249 -20.64 -2.39 11.39
C VAL A 249 -21.97 -2.72 10.73
N GLU A 250 -22.73 -3.69 11.24
CA GLU A 250 -24.05 -4.04 10.69
C GLU A 250 -25.02 -2.85 10.73
N ARG A 251 -25.06 -2.11 11.85
CA ARG A 251 -25.89 -0.90 11.94
C ARG A 251 -25.48 0.16 10.92
N GLU A 252 -24.18 0.34 10.69
CA GLU A 252 -23.69 1.29 9.70
C GLU A 252 -23.98 0.85 8.26
N VAL A 253 -23.89 -0.46 7.96
CA VAL A 253 -24.34 -1.02 6.66
C VAL A 253 -25.81 -0.67 6.41
N GLY A 254 -26.67 -0.86 7.42
CA GLY A 254 -28.08 -0.49 7.36
C GLY A 254 -28.30 0.99 7.04
N ARG A 255 -27.55 1.89 7.69
CA ARG A 255 -27.61 3.34 7.41
C ARG A 255 -27.18 3.69 6.00
N ILE A 256 -26.10 3.09 5.51
CA ILE A 256 -25.61 3.31 4.15
C ILE A 256 -26.68 2.86 3.14
N ARG A 257 -27.23 1.65 3.30
CA ARG A 257 -28.28 1.12 2.42
C ARG A 257 -29.57 1.94 2.48
N GLN A 258 -30.02 2.36 3.67
CA GLN A 258 -31.17 3.24 3.82
C GLN A 258 -30.97 4.57 3.10
N THR A 259 -29.80 5.19 3.26
CA THR A 259 -29.43 6.46 2.61
C THR A 259 -29.42 6.32 1.08
N MET A 260 -28.91 5.20 0.58
CA MET A 260 -28.75 4.99 -0.85
C MET A 260 -30.01 4.45 -1.54
N GLY A 261 -30.97 3.92 -0.77
CA GLY A 261 -32.20 3.31 -1.25
C GLY A 261 -31.96 2.02 -2.03
N ASN A 262 -32.80 1.75 -3.03
CA ASN A 262 -32.74 0.53 -3.85
C ASN A 262 -31.65 0.55 -4.93
N ARG A 263 -30.68 1.47 -4.85
CA ARG A 263 -29.59 1.59 -5.84
C ARG A 263 -28.55 0.51 -5.62
N GLN A 264 -28.00 -0.03 -6.71
CA GLN A 264 -26.79 -0.83 -6.64
C GLN A 264 -25.59 0.10 -6.40
N LEU A 265 -24.75 -0.26 -5.45
CA LEU A 265 -23.64 0.58 -5.01
C LEU A 265 -22.33 0.09 -5.62
N ILE A 266 -21.66 0.99 -6.32
CA ILE A 266 -20.29 0.81 -6.77
C ILE A 266 -19.42 1.56 -5.77
N LEU A 267 -18.43 0.89 -5.22
CA LEU A 267 -17.50 1.47 -4.26
C LEU A 267 -16.11 1.51 -4.85
N SER A 268 -15.44 2.64 -4.66
CA SER A 268 -14.01 2.74 -4.88
C SER A 268 -13.35 3.50 -3.75
N VAL A 269 -12.19 3.00 -3.32
CA VAL A 269 -11.46 3.48 -2.15
C VAL A 269 -10.00 3.59 -2.50
N ASP A 270 -9.49 4.82 -2.53
CA ASP A 270 -8.11 5.09 -2.90
C ASP A 270 -7.53 6.24 -2.09
N ARG A 271 -6.21 6.32 -2.02
CA ARG A 271 -5.53 7.58 -1.70
C ARG A 271 -5.60 8.49 -2.93
N LEU A 272 -5.58 9.81 -2.72
CA LEU A 272 -5.26 10.74 -3.79
C LEU A 272 -3.85 10.43 -4.29
N ASP A 273 -3.75 9.78 -5.46
CA ASP A 273 -2.50 9.30 -6.03
C ASP A 273 -2.73 8.96 -7.52
N TYR A 274 -1.89 9.47 -8.41
CA TYR A 274 -2.05 9.32 -9.86
C TYR A 274 -1.95 7.86 -10.33
N THR A 275 -1.37 6.98 -9.51
CA THR A 275 -1.29 5.55 -9.80
C THR A 275 -2.66 4.85 -9.74
N LYS A 276 -3.69 5.49 -9.17
CA LYS A 276 -4.97 4.87 -8.84
C LYS A 276 -6.02 4.91 -9.94
N GLY A 277 -5.74 5.59 -11.06
CA GLY A 277 -6.63 5.61 -12.22
C GLY A 277 -8.01 6.21 -11.93
N ILE A 278 -8.07 7.20 -11.03
CA ILE A 278 -9.34 7.82 -10.61
C ILE A 278 -9.97 8.60 -11.79
N PRO A 279 -9.22 9.42 -12.57
CA PRO A 279 -9.80 10.09 -13.73
C PRO A 279 -10.40 9.11 -14.75
N GLU A 280 -9.68 8.03 -15.09
CA GLU A 280 -10.14 7.02 -16.04
C GLU A 280 -11.41 6.32 -15.53
N ARG A 281 -11.48 6.03 -14.22
CA ARG A 281 -12.67 5.46 -13.58
C ARG A 281 -13.87 6.40 -13.62
N LEU A 282 -13.67 7.69 -13.34
CA LEU A 282 -14.72 8.70 -13.43
C LEU A 282 -15.24 8.83 -14.87
N ALA A 283 -14.34 8.79 -15.86
CA ALA A 283 -14.71 8.77 -17.27
C ALA A 283 -15.53 7.52 -17.64
N ALA A 284 -15.14 6.33 -17.15
CA ALA A 284 -15.90 5.10 -17.37
C ALA A 284 -17.27 5.13 -16.68
N PHE A 285 -17.37 5.72 -15.49
CA PHE A 285 -18.65 5.92 -14.82
C PHE A 285 -19.55 6.89 -15.61
N GLU A 286 -19.01 7.97 -16.15
CA GLU A 286 -19.75 8.85 -17.06
C GLU A 286 -20.22 8.07 -18.31
N GLY A 287 -19.37 7.21 -18.87
CA GLY A 287 -19.73 6.31 -19.97
C GLY A 287 -20.93 5.41 -19.64
N LEU A 288 -20.95 4.82 -18.45
CA LEU A 288 -22.08 4.02 -17.96
C LEU A 288 -23.38 4.84 -17.88
N LEU A 289 -23.30 6.08 -17.36
CA LEU A 289 -24.44 6.98 -17.24
C LEU A 289 -24.98 7.44 -18.60
N ARG A 290 -24.11 7.59 -19.62
CA ARG A 290 -24.51 7.91 -21.00
C ARG A 290 -25.18 6.73 -21.69
N ARG A 291 -24.65 5.52 -21.48
CA ARG A 291 -25.13 4.29 -22.11
C ARG A 291 -26.56 3.95 -21.69
N GLU A 292 -26.90 4.13 -20.41
CA GLU A 292 -28.20 3.77 -19.87
C GLU A 292 -28.89 4.97 -19.22
N ARG A 293 -30.00 5.46 -19.80
CA ARG A 293 -30.76 6.60 -19.23
C ARG A 293 -31.24 6.34 -17.79
N THR A 294 -31.47 5.09 -17.42
CA THR A 294 -31.90 4.70 -16.08
C THR A 294 -30.75 4.50 -15.09
N ALA A 295 -29.49 4.46 -15.54
CA ALA A 295 -28.32 4.22 -14.68
C ALA A 295 -28.22 5.22 -13.53
N ARG A 296 -28.47 6.51 -13.79
CA ARG A 296 -28.46 7.56 -12.75
C ARG A 296 -29.45 7.34 -11.59
N ARG A 297 -30.49 6.53 -11.81
CA ARG A 297 -31.49 6.15 -10.79
C ARG A 297 -31.23 4.77 -10.19
N ARG A 298 -30.54 3.89 -10.92
CA ARG A 298 -30.27 2.50 -10.53
C ARG A 298 -28.95 2.32 -9.80
N TYR A 299 -27.95 3.15 -10.11
CA TYR A 299 -26.58 2.98 -9.62
C TYR A 299 -26.10 4.22 -8.86
N ALA A 300 -25.18 4.00 -7.93
CA ALA A 300 -24.46 5.07 -7.24
C ALA A 300 -22.99 4.68 -7.13
N LEU A 301 -22.09 5.56 -7.58
CA LEU A 301 -20.66 5.44 -7.31
C LEU A 301 -20.34 6.18 -6.02
N ILE A 302 -19.76 5.48 -5.05
CA ILE A 302 -19.17 6.05 -3.84
C ILE A 302 -17.65 6.02 -4.02
N GLN A 303 -17.06 7.18 -4.27
CA GLN A 303 -15.61 7.38 -4.33
C GLN A 303 -15.12 7.93 -2.98
N ILE A 304 -14.49 7.07 -2.19
CA ILE A 304 -13.77 7.49 -0.98
C ILE A 304 -12.33 7.79 -1.40
N MET A 305 -11.89 9.02 -1.16
CA MET A 305 -10.54 9.46 -1.46
C MET A 305 -9.84 9.97 -0.20
N VAL A 306 -8.79 9.26 0.20
CA VAL A 306 -7.98 9.60 1.37
C VAL A 306 -6.96 10.69 0.98
N PRO A 307 -6.92 11.84 1.67
CA PRO A 307 -5.90 12.87 1.46
C PRO A 307 -4.49 12.31 1.57
N SER A 308 -3.61 12.67 0.63
CA SER A 308 -2.23 12.17 0.57
C SER A 308 -1.34 13.17 -0.16
N ARG A 309 -0.17 13.48 0.42
CA ARG A 309 0.91 14.25 -0.21
C ARG A 309 0.45 15.58 -0.82
N THR A 310 -0.40 16.31 -0.09
CA THR A 310 -1.07 17.53 -0.56
C THR A 310 -0.12 18.67 -0.94
N ASP A 311 1.10 18.67 -0.40
CA ASP A 311 2.12 19.69 -0.69
C ASP A 311 2.89 19.43 -2.00
N VAL A 312 2.69 18.27 -2.64
CA VAL A 312 3.33 17.93 -3.92
C VAL A 312 2.44 18.39 -5.09
N LYS A 313 2.98 19.24 -5.97
CA LYS A 313 2.24 19.84 -7.10
C LYS A 313 1.43 18.83 -7.92
N ALA A 314 2.02 17.69 -8.29
CA ALA A 314 1.33 16.67 -9.09
C ALA A 314 0.05 16.13 -8.41
N TYR A 315 0.02 16.08 -7.08
CA TYR A 315 -1.16 15.65 -6.32
C TYR A 315 -2.21 16.76 -6.25
N ALA A 316 -1.79 18.02 -6.12
CA ALA A 316 -2.68 19.17 -6.16
C ALA A 316 -3.35 19.32 -7.53
N ASP A 317 -2.59 19.15 -8.63
CA ASP A 317 -3.12 19.18 -9.99
C ASP A 317 -4.15 18.06 -10.21
N LEU A 318 -3.81 16.83 -9.81
CA LEU A 318 -4.72 15.67 -9.89
C LEU A 318 -6.01 15.90 -9.09
N LYS A 319 -5.90 16.52 -7.89
CA LYS A 319 -7.08 16.83 -7.06
C LYS A 319 -8.02 17.79 -7.76
N GLN A 320 -7.48 18.84 -8.40
CA GLN A 320 -8.28 19.81 -9.15
C GLN A 320 -8.99 19.15 -10.34
N GLU A 321 -8.29 18.27 -11.06
CA GLU A 321 -8.89 17.49 -12.14
C GLU A 321 -10.05 16.61 -11.65
N ILE A 322 -9.83 15.84 -10.58
CA ILE A 322 -10.86 14.98 -9.99
C ILE A 322 -12.07 15.79 -9.54
N ASP A 323 -11.86 16.91 -8.82
CA ASP A 323 -12.95 17.75 -8.34
C ASP A 323 -13.78 18.32 -9.50
N ARG A 324 -13.12 18.76 -10.59
CA ARG A 324 -13.79 19.22 -11.80
C ARG A 324 -14.63 18.10 -12.42
N MET A 325 -14.06 16.90 -12.61
CA MET A 325 -14.79 15.77 -13.17
C MET A 325 -15.99 15.36 -12.31
N VAL A 326 -15.83 15.35 -10.98
CA VAL A 326 -16.92 15.08 -10.03
C VAL A 326 -18.03 16.11 -10.19
N GLY A 327 -17.68 17.40 -10.26
CA GLY A 327 -18.60 18.50 -10.48
C GLY A 327 -19.36 18.38 -11.81
N ASP A 328 -18.64 18.11 -12.90
CA ASP A 328 -19.19 17.95 -14.24
C ASP A 328 -20.19 16.78 -14.31
N ILE A 329 -19.82 15.61 -13.76
CA ILE A 329 -20.69 14.43 -13.73
C ILE A 329 -21.94 14.72 -12.89
N ASN A 330 -21.78 15.22 -11.66
CA ASN A 330 -22.94 15.48 -10.81
C ASN A 330 -23.83 16.59 -11.36
N GLY A 331 -23.26 17.64 -11.96
CA GLY A 331 -24.02 18.72 -12.60
C GLY A 331 -24.89 18.25 -13.76
N ARG A 332 -24.41 17.27 -14.55
CA ARG A 332 -25.15 16.71 -15.69
C ARG A 332 -26.18 15.65 -15.32
N TYR A 333 -25.89 14.81 -14.33
CA TYR A 333 -26.63 13.57 -14.11
C TYR A 333 -27.41 13.50 -12.78
N SER A 334 -27.27 14.48 -11.89
CA SER A 334 -28.07 14.52 -10.64
C SER A 334 -29.53 14.88 -10.90
N GLU A 335 -30.41 14.35 -10.05
CA GLU A 335 -31.81 14.75 -9.93
C GLU A 335 -32.05 15.22 -8.48
N THR A 336 -33.15 15.93 -8.22
CA THR A 336 -33.48 16.37 -6.85
C THR A 336 -33.47 15.18 -5.88
N GLY A 337 -32.61 15.26 -4.86
CA GLY A 337 -32.43 14.20 -3.87
C GLY A 337 -31.67 12.95 -4.34
N ARG A 338 -31.11 12.95 -5.57
CA ARG A 338 -30.39 11.80 -6.14
C ARG A 338 -29.11 12.23 -6.83
N ILE A 339 -27.99 11.90 -6.21
CA ILE A 339 -26.65 12.18 -6.71
C ILE A 339 -26.03 10.85 -7.17
N PRO A 340 -25.61 10.71 -8.45
CA PRO A 340 -25.05 9.46 -8.95
C PRO A 340 -23.62 9.21 -8.46
N LEU A 341 -22.83 10.26 -8.21
CA LEU A 341 -21.46 10.18 -7.74
C LEU A 341 -21.30 10.84 -6.36
N HIS A 342 -21.18 10.01 -5.33
CA HIS A 342 -20.87 10.41 -3.97
C HIS A 342 -19.35 10.44 -3.77
N TYR A 343 -18.78 11.63 -3.62
CA TYR A 343 -17.34 11.82 -3.46
C TYR A 343 -17.00 12.28 -2.03
N LEU A 344 -16.13 11.52 -1.36
CA LEU A 344 -15.73 11.76 0.02
C LEU A 344 -14.22 11.96 0.12
N TYR A 345 -13.77 13.21 0.29
CA TYR A 345 -12.36 13.53 0.49
C TYR A 345 -11.99 13.58 1.97
N ARG A 346 -11.83 12.42 2.62
CA ARG A 346 -11.51 12.29 4.05
C ARG A 346 -11.04 10.89 4.42
N ASN A 347 -10.41 10.77 5.58
CA ASN A 347 -10.20 9.46 6.22
C ASN A 347 -11.51 8.96 6.84
N LEU A 348 -11.81 7.68 6.66
CA LEU A 348 -12.86 6.99 7.41
C LEU A 348 -12.23 6.08 8.46
N SER A 349 -12.94 5.84 9.56
CA SER A 349 -12.54 4.80 10.50
C SER A 349 -12.66 3.43 9.84
N GLN A 350 -11.89 2.45 10.32
CA GLN A 350 -11.88 1.11 9.75
C GLN A 350 -13.28 0.47 9.75
N ARG A 351 -14.06 0.63 10.84
CA ARG A 351 -15.45 0.17 10.93
C ARG A 351 -16.34 0.77 9.85
N VAL A 352 -16.27 2.09 9.67
CA VAL A 352 -17.10 2.78 8.67
C VAL A 352 -16.69 2.37 7.26
N LEU A 353 -15.38 2.27 6.98
CA LEU A 353 -14.89 1.80 5.69
C LEU A 353 -15.34 0.35 5.40
N PHE A 354 -15.24 -0.52 6.40
CA PHE A 354 -15.68 -1.91 6.29
C PHE A 354 -17.19 -2.03 6.04
N ALA A 355 -18.00 -1.16 6.67
CA ALA A 355 -19.43 -1.08 6.38
C ALA A 355 -19.69 -0.67 4.91
N HIS A 356 -18.89 0.22 4.32
CA HIS A 356 -19.00 0.53 2.90
C HIS A 356 -18.68 -0.69 2.03
N TYR A 357 -17.63 -1.47 2.34
CA TYR A 357 -17.34 -2.71 1.62
C TYR A 357 -18.51 -3.70 1.68
N ARG A 358 -19.10 -3.91 2.86
CA ARG A 358 -20.27 -4.78 3.04
C ARG A 358 -21.50 -4.27 2.29
N ALA A 359 -21.71 -2.96 2.25
CA ALA A 359 -22.82 -2.35 1.55
C ALA A 359 -22.63 -2.31 0.02
N ALA A 360 -21.41 -2.45 -0.51
CA ALA A 360 -21.15 -2.26 -1.93
C ALA A 360 -21.47 -3.50 -2.78
N ASP A 361 -22.27 -3.36 -3.84
CA ASP A 361 -22.56 -4.45 -4.79
C ASP A 361 -21.41 -4.71 -5.75
N VAL A 362 -20.60 -3.68 -6.03
CA VAL A 362 -19.38 -3.79 -6.83
C VAL A 362 -18.27 -3.01 -6.14
N ALA A 363 -17.10 -3.64 -5.92
CA ALA A 363 -15.87 -2.91 -5.64
C ALA A 363 -15.10 -2.68 -6.93
N TRP A 364 -14.73 -1.43 -7.19
CA TRP A 364 -14.11 -1.01 -8.44
C TRP A 364 -12.69 -0.49 -8.18
N VAL A 365 -11.72 -1.39 -8.29
CA VAL A 365 -10.32 -1.17 -7.91
C VAL A 365 -9.48 -1.16 -9.18
N THR A 366 -9.29 0.01 -9.77
CA THR A 366 -8.71 0.16 -11.12
C THR A 366 -7.42 0.99 -11.16
N PRO A 367 -6.39 0.69 -10.34
CA PRO A 367 -5.13 1.40 -10.44
C PRO A 367 -4.45 1.17 -11.80
N LEU A 368 -3.83 2.21 -12.34
CA LEU A 368 -2.97 2.14 -13.52
C LEU A 368 -1.70 1.29 -13.23
N ARG A 369 -1.20 1.35 -12.00
CA ARG A 369 -0.12 0.47 -11.51
C ARG A 369 -0.19 0.38 -9.99
N ASP A 370 -0.07 -0.81 -9.43
CA ASP A 370 -0.06 -0.99 -7.96
C ASP A 370 0.77 -2.22 -7.57
N GLY A 371 1.57 -2.11 -6.51
CA GLY A 371 2.44 -3.20 -6.06
C GLY A 371 1.66 -4.43 -5.60
N MET A 372 0.52 -4.23 -4.94
CA MET A 372 -0.39 -5.31 -4.54
C MET A 372 -1.85 -4.86 -4.56
N ASN A 373 -2.19 -3.77 -3.87
CA ASN A 373 -3.55 -3.30 -3.58
C ASN A 373 -4.32 -4.17 -2.56
N LEU A 374 -4.32 -3.73 -1.30
CA LEU A 374 -5.02 -4.42 -0.21
C LEU A 374 -6.53 -4.12 -0.14
N VAL A 375 -7.01 -3.03 -0.76
CA VAL A 375 -8.45 -2.77 -0.90
C VAL A 375 -9.13 -3.91 -1.66
N ALA A 376 -8.46 -4.46 -2.67
CA ALA A 376 -8.92 -5.64 -3.41
C ALA A 376 -9.01 -6.93 -2.55
N HIS A 377 -8.32 -6.98 -1.41
CA HIS A 377 -8.39 -8.08 -0.45
C HIS A 377 -9.45 -7.83 0.64
N GLU A 378 -9.55 -6.59 1.10
CA GLU A 378 -10.51 -6.16 2.13
C GLU A 378 -11.96 -6.34 1.67
N TYR A 379 -12.27 -6.03 0.40
CA TYR A 379 -13.64 -6.17 -0.10
C TYR A 379 -14.15 -7.62 -0.06
N PRO A 380 -13.47 -8.63 -0.66
CA PRO A 380 -13.92 -10.02 -0.52
C PRO A 380 -13.99 -10.51 0.93
N ALA A 381 -13.06 -10.07 1.79
CA ALA A 381 -13.10 -10.41 3.21
C ALA A 381 -14.39 -9.93 3.89
N ALA A 382 -14.85 -8.72 3.54
CA ALA A 382 -16.10 -8.15 4.05
C ALA A 382 -17.37 -8.86 3.54
N ARG A 383 -17.33 -9.51 2.37
CA ARG A 383 -18.49 -10.19 1.76
C ARG A 383 -18.73 -11.60 2.29
N ILE A 384 -19.07 -11.70 3.57
CA ILE A 384 -19.42 -12.98 4.23
C ILE A 384 -20.72 -13.61 3.67
N ASP A 385 -21.54 -12.82 2.98
CA ASP A 385 -22.74 -13.24 2.26
C ASP A 385 -22.42 -13.89 0.89
N GLU A 386 -21.13 -13.92 0.51
CA GLU A 386 -20.63 -14.39 -0.79
C GLU A 386 -21.24 -13.67 -2.00
N GLU A 387 -21.80 -12.48 -1.77
CA GLU A 387 -22.37 -11.64 -2.81
C GLU A 387 -21.36 -10.58 -3.29
N GLY A 388 -21.76 -9.85 -4.33
CA GLY A 388 -20.97 -8.76 -4.89
C GLY A 388 -19.92 -9.18 -5.90
N VAL A 389 -19.29 -8.19 -6.51
CA VAL A 389 -18.31 -8.37 -7.59
C VAL A 389 -17.12 -7.46 -7.39
N LEU A 390 -15.92 -8.01 -7.52
CA LEU A 390 -14.68 -7.23 -7.59
C LEU A 390 -14.31 -7.01 -9.05
N VAL A 391 -14.29 -5.75 -9.49
CA VAL A 391 -13.67 -5.33 -10.75
C VAL A 391 -12.26 -4.83 -10.43
N LEU A 392 -11.24 -5.43 -11.04
CA LEU A 392 -9.84 -5.25 -10.65
C LEU A 392 -8.95 -4.96 -11.86
N SER A 393 -8.10 -3.95 -11.76
CA SER A 393 -7.06 -3.70 -12.76
C SER A 393 -6.09 -4.89 -12.88
N GLU A 394 -5.77 -5.28 -14.10
CA GLU A 394 -4.71 -6.27 -14.38
C GLU A 394 -3.30 -5.80 -13.98
N PHE A 395 -3.12 -4.50 -13.74
CA PHE A 395 -1.87 -3.86 -13.33
C PHE A 395 -1.72 -3.72 -11.80
N ALA A 396 -2.67 -4.25 -11.03
CA ALA A 396 -2.52 -4.44 -9.59
C ALA A 396 -1.86 -5.80 -9.29
N GLY A 397 -0.90 -5.85 -8.37
CA GLY A 397 -0.30 -7.13 -7.97
C GLY A 397 -1.30 -8.18 -7.51
N ALA A 398 -2.40 -7.77 -6.87
CA ALA A 398 -3.50 -8.63 -6.45
C ALA A 398 -4.14 -9.42 -7.61
N ALA A 399 -4.14 -8.90 -8.84
CA ALA A 399 -4.73 -9.56 -10.01
C ALA A 399 -4.04 -10.90 -10.35
N LYS A 400 -2.77 -11.07 -9.95
CA LYS A 400 -2.07 -12.35 -10.12
C LYS A 400 -2.64 -13.45 -9.22
N HIS A 401 -3.29 -13.09 -8.12
CA HIS A 401 -3.82 -14.02 -7.12
C HIS A 401 -5.36 -14.11 -7.13
N LEU A 402 -6.06 -12.98 -7.29
CA LEU A 402 -7.51 -12.87 -7.14
C LEU A 402 -8.29 -13.29 -8.40
N LYS A 403 -8.25 -14.58 -8.75
CA LYS A 403 -8.82 -15.12 -10.01
C LYS A 403 -10.34 -15.02 -10.17
N GLY A 404 -11.08 -14.81 -9.08
CA GLY A 404 -12.52 -14.59 -9.15
C GLY A 404 -12.92 -13.19 -9.65
N ALA A 405 -11.99 -12.23 -9.69
CA ALA A 405 -12.26 -10.86 -10.10
C ALA A 405 -12.63 -10.74 -11.59
N VAL A 406 -13.37 -9.69 -11.93
CA VAL A 406 -13.51 -9.23 -13.31
C VAL A 406 -12.32 -8.35 -13.62
N LEU A 407 -11.36 -8.87 -14.37
CA LEU A 407 -10.14 -8.15 -14.71
C LEU A 407 -10.42 -7.11 -15.80
N VAL A 408 -9.73 -5.98 -15.73
CA VAL A 408 -9.83 -4.92 -16.72
C VAL A 408 -8.50 -4.23 -16.94
N ASN A 409 -8.28 -3.76 -18.16
CA ASN A 409 -7.23 -2.82 -18.47
C ASN A 409 -7.74 -1.39 -18.23
N PRO A 410 -7.20 -0.65 -17.25
CA PRO A 410 -7.70 0.68 -16.87
C PRO A 410 -7.35 1.78 -17.89
N TYR A 411 -6.49 1.50 -18.88
CA TYR A 411 -6.22 2.41 -19.99
C TYR A 411 -7.32 2.37 -21.06
N ASP A 412 -8.16 1.33 -21.05
CA ASP A 412 -9.35 1.23 -21.90
C ASP A 412 -10.60 1.61 -21.09
N VAL A 413 -10.99 2.89 -21.19
CA VAL A 413 -12.18 3.44 -20.52
C VAL A 413 -13.47 2.74 -20.99
N GLY A 414 -13.51 2.28 -22.25
CA GLY A 414 -14.63 1.50 -22.79
C GLY A 414 -14.75 0.15 -22.12
N ALA A 415 -13.64 -0.61 -22.06
CA ALA A 415 -13.59 -1.89 -21.36
C ALA A 415 -13.89 -1.75 -19.86
N MET A 416 -13.48 -0.66 -19.21
CA MET A 416 -13.89 -0.35 -17.83
C MET A 416 -15.39 -0.15 -17.69
N THR A 417 -16.00 0.56 -18.63
CA THR A 417 -17.45 0.74 -18.67
C THR A 417 -18.18 -0.59 -18.85
N ASP A 418 -17.70 -1.44 -19.75
CA ASP A 418 -18.25 -2.78 -19.99
C ASP A 418 -18.08 -3.70 -18.79
N ALA A 419 -16.91 -3.68 -18.13
CA ALA A 419 -16.62 -4.51 -16.97
C ALA A 419 -17.51 -4.16 -15.77
N VAL A 420 -17.70 -2.87 -15.46
CA VAL A 420 -18.60 -2.46 -14.37
C VAL A 420 -20.05 -2.75 -14.72
N HIS A 421 -20.45 -2.56 -15.98
CA HIS A 421 -21.79 -2.91 -16.46
C HIS A 421 -22.08 -4.41 -16.32
N LEU A 422 -21.11 -5.27 -16.71
CA LEU A 422 -21.17 -6.71 -16.51
C LEU A 422 -21.31 -7.05 -15.03
N ALA A 423 -20.49 -6.45 -14.17
CA ALA A 423 -20.52 -6.68 -12.73
C ALA A 423 -21.88 -6.36 -12.09
N LEU A 424 -22.50 -5.24 -12.49
CA LEU A 424 -23.82 -4.81 -12.00
C LEU A 424 -24.93 -5.79 -12.41
N HIS A 425 -24.84 -6.37 -13.62
CA HIS A 425 -25.84 -7.30 -14.17
C HIS A 425 -25.51 -8.79 -13.93
N MET A 426 -24.42 -9.09 -13.22
CA MET A 426 -23.97 -10.45 -12.99
C MET A 426 -25.01 -11.26 -12.19
N LYS A 427 -25.32 -12.46 -12.66
CA LYS A 427 -26.29 -13.37 -12.01
C LYS A 427 -25.76 -13.81 -10.64
N ARG A 428 -26.67 -14.01 -9.68
CA ARG A 428 -26.36 -14.42 -8.30
C ARG A 428 -25.43 -15.64 -8.22
N ALA A 429 -25.72 -16.69 -8.99
CA ALA A 429 -24.91 -17.91 -9.00
C ALA A 429 -23.44 -17.65 -9.40
N GLU A 430 -23.21 -16.72 -10.34
CA GLU A 430 -21.86 -16.35 -10.76
C GLU A 430 -21.16 -15.47 -9.71
N LYS A 431 -21.88 -14.52 -9.10
CA LYS A 431 -21.37 -13.69 -7.99
C LYS A 431 -20.84 -14.58 -6.85
N HIS A 432 -21.68 -15.52 -6.41
CA HIS A 432 -21.34 -16.51 -5.38
C HIS A 432 -20.10 -17.33 -5.72
N ARG A 433 -20.04 -17.88 -6.94
CA ARG A 433 -18.89 -18.66 -7.39
C ARG A 433 -17.59 -17.84 -7.37
N ARG A 434 -17.62 -16.62 -7.89
CA ARG A 434 -16.47 -15.72 -7.95
C ARG A 434 -16.03 -15.27 -6.57
N MET A 435 -16.98 -14.87 -5.72
CA MET A 435 -16.70 -14.39 -4.37
C MET A 435 -16.13 -15.49 -3.47
N ARG A 436 -16.63 -16.72 -3.56
CA ARG A 436 -16.01 -17.88 -2.86
C ARG A 436 -14.54 -18.07 -3.25
N SER A 437 -14.24 -18.00 -4.54
CA SER A 437 -12.86 -18.10 -5.03
C SER A 437 -12.00 -16.94 -4.49
N LEU A 438 -12.49 -15.71 -4.52
CA LEU A 438 -11.78 -14.54 -3.99
C LEU A 438 -11.51 -14.68 -2.50
N ARG A 439 -12.53 -15.06 -1.72
CA ARG A 439 -12.40 -15.27 -0.28
C ARG A 439 -11.39 -16.35 0.05
N ALA A 440 -11.43 -17.49 -0.64
CA ALA A 440 -10.46 -18.56 -0.44
C ALA A 440 -9.01 -18.09 -0.65
N GLU A 441 -8.75 -17.28 -1.68
CA GLU A 441 -7.41 -16.71 -1.92
C GLU A 441 -7.01 -15.68 -0.86
N VAL A 442 -7.93 -14.80 -0.45
CA VAL A 442 -7.67 -13.81 0.61
C VAL A 442 -7.34 -14.47 1.95
N MET A 443 -8.03 -15.55 2.32
CA MET A 443 -7.70 -16.33 3.53
C MET A 443 -6.31 -16.98 3.45
N ARG A 444 -5.80 -17.24 2.25
CA ARG A 444 -4.44 -17.80 2.04
C ARG A 444 -3.38 -16.71 2.07
N LEU A 445 -3.69 -15.54 1.50
CA LEU A 445 -2.91 -14.31 1.55
C LEU A 445 -3.24 -13.55 2.83
N ASP A 446 -2.89 -14.15 3.96
CA ASP A 446 -2.94 -13.48 5.25
C ASP A 446 -1.63 -12.72 5.52
N VAL A 447 -1.75 -11.57 6.16
CA VAL A 447 -0.62 -10.69 6.42
C VAL A 447 0.40 -11.28 7.40
N HIS A 448 -0.02 -12.12 8.35
CA HIS A 448 0.89 -12.79 9.28
C HIS A 448 1.67 -13.90 8.59
N ARG A 449 1.05 -14.62 7.64
CA ARG A 449 1.76 -15.59 6.79
C ARG A 449 2.86 -14.95 5.94
N TRP A 450 2.61 -13.74 5.44
CA TRP A 450 3.65 -12.95 4.75
C TRP A 450 4.82 -12.65 5.68
N ALA A 451 4.54 -12.18 6.90
CA ALA A 451 5.56 -11.85 7.89
C ALA A 451 6.37 -13.09 8.31
N ASP A 452 5.69 -14.18 8.66
CA ASP A 452 6.32 -15.44 9.08
C ASP A 452 7.22 -16.02 7.99
N LYS A 453 6.74 -16.02 6.73
CA LYS A 453 7.52 -16.50 5.58
C LYS A 453 8.81 -15.70 5.40
N TYR A 454 8.73 -14.37 5.49
CA TYR A 454 9.89 -13.52 5.31
C TYR A 454 10.88 -13.64 6.47
N ILE A 455 10.39 -13.61 7.72
CA ILE A 455 11.22 -13.74 8.92
C ILE A 455 11.93 -15.09 8.94
N ALA A 456 11.22 -16.19 8.66
CA ALA A 456 11.85 -17.51 8.60
C ALA A 456 12.95 -17.59 7.53
N ALA A 457 12.75 -16.94 6.38
CA ALA A 457 13.77 -16.85 5.34
C ALA A 457 14.97 -16.00 5.80
N LEU A 458 14.75 -14.89 6.50
CA LEU A 458 15.81 -14.04 7.04
C LEU A 458 16.58 -14.69 8.21
N GLU A 459 15.92 -15.57 8.98
CA GLU A 459 16.58 -16.36 10.02
C GLU A 459 17.52 -17.42 9.43
N ALA A 460 17.27 -17.84 8.19
CA ALA A 460 17.98 -18.92 7.50
C ALA A 460 19.13 -18.46 6.59
N VAL A 461 19.39 -17.16 6.47
CA VAL A 461 20.52 -16.60 5.67
C VAL A 461 21.78 -16.36 6.49
#